data_AF-A0A1Y0LJ92-F1
#
_entry.id   AF-A0A1Y0LJ92-F1
#
_cell.length_a   1.000
_cell.length_b   1.000
_cell.length_c   1.000
_cell.angle_alpha   90.00
_cell.angle_beta   90.00
_cell.angle_gamma   90.00
#
_symmetry.space_group_name_H-M   'P 1'
#
loop_
_entity.id
_entity.type
_entity.pdbx_description
1 polymer ?
#
loop_
_entity_poly.entity_id
_entity_poly.type
_entity_poly.pdbx_seq_one_letter_code
_entity_poly.pdbx_strand_id
1 'polypeptide(L)'
;MKKDFFVGFNRLITPQIITVLYALTLILSLIGALFNLSQGKVSEAIVLIIIAVFSRVFFECVIVSFKNNEYLKRIAEALEKRPL
;
A
#
# COMPACT_ATOMS: atom_id res chain seq x y z
N MET A 1 1.47 16.44 16.65
CA MET A 1 2.37 15.52 15.92
C MET A 1 1.62 14.93 14.72
N LYS A 2 2.20 15.03 13.51
CA LYS A 2 1.71 14.53 12.19
C LYS A 2 0.60 15.34 11.48
N LYS A 3 0.87 16.60 11.09
CA LYS A 3 0.17 17.24 9.95
C LYS A 3 1.08 17.44 8.74
N ASP A 4 2.40 17.41 8.93
CA ASP A 4 3.37 17.75 7.88
C ASP A 4 3.81 16.56 7.03
N PHE A 5 3.39 15.34 7.37
CA PHE A 5 3.71 14.16 6.58
C PHE A 5 2.93 14.11 5.26
N PHE A 6 1.75 14.74 5.14
CA PHE A 6 0.91 14.62 3.94
C PHE A 6 1.31 15.56 2.78
N VAL A 7 2.09 16.61 3.02
CA VAL A 7 2.36 17.65 2.01
C VAL A 7 3.37 17.19 0.96
N GLY A 8 4.21 16.19 1.26
CA GLY A 8 5.13 15.57 0.29
C GLY A 8 4.54 14.41 -0.53
N PHE A 9 3.36 13.88 -0.17
CA PHE A 9 2.79 12.68 -0.82
C PHE A 9 2.02 12.98 -2.10
N ASN A 10 1.55 14.22 -2.27
CA ASN A 10 0.72 14.60 -3.41
C ASN A 10 1.50 14.69 -4.73
N ARG A 11 2.83 14.57 -4.69
CA ARG A 11 3.69 14.70 -5.89
C ARG A 11 4.14 13.36 -6.48
N LEU A 12 3.87 12.25 -5.80
CA LEU A 12 4.16 10.90 -6.29
C LEU A 12 2.84 10.22 -6.60
N ILE A 13 2.52 10.13 -7.89
CA ILE A 13 1.30 9.47 -8.39
C ILE A 13 1.25 8.00 -7.92
N THR A 14 2.41 7.33 -7.84
CA THR A 14 2.54 5.90 -7.50
C THR A 14 2.00 5.49 -6.12
N PRO A 15 2.40 6.09 -4.98
CA PRO A 15 1.83 5.75 -3.66
C PRO A 15 0.34 6.04 -3.54
N GLN A 16 -0.18 7.05 -4.25
CA GLN A 16 -1.63 7.32 -4.28
C GLN A 16 -2.39 6.24 -5.04
N ILE A 17 -1.89 5.80 -6.19
CA ILE A 17 -2.46 4.67 -6.94
C ILE A 17 -2.48 3.40 -6.09
N ILE A 18 -1.39 3.10 -5.37
CA ILE A 18 -1.33 1.92 -4.49
C ILE A 18 -2.38 2.00 -3.37
N THR A 19 -2.62 3.20 -2.82
CA THR A 19 -3.63 3.41 -1.78
C THR A 19 -5.05 3.16 -2.30
N VAL A 20 -5.35 3.60 -3.53
CA VAL A 20 -6.64 3.34 -4.20
C VAL A 20 -6.80 1.84 -4.50
N LEU A 21 -5.75 1.19 -5.01
CA LEU A 21 -5.72 -0.25 -5.24
C LEU A 21 -5.96 -1.03 -3.96
N TYR A 22 -5.31 -0.66 -2.86
CA TYR A 22 -5.54 -1.25 -1.54
C TYR A 22 -7.02 -1.16 -1.14
N ALA A 23 -7.63 0.04 -1.23
CA ALA A 23 -9.03 0.23 -0.87
C ALA A 23 -9.97 -0.63 -1.73
N LEU A 24 -9.70 -0.70 -3.04
CA LEU A 24 -10.43 -1.55 -3.97
C LEU A 24 -10.30 -3.04 -3.61
N THR A 25 -9.08 -3.49 -3.34
CA THR A 25 -8.81 -4.90 -2.99
C THR A 25 -9.56 -5.29 -1.72
N LEU A 26 -9.57 -4.40 -0.72
CA LEU A 26 -10.25 -4.63 0.56
C LEU A 26 -11.78 -4.71 0.38
N ILE A 27 -12.37 -3.83 -0.43
CA ILE A 27 -13.81 -3.88 -0.76
C ILE A 27 -14.15 -5.19 -1.48
N LEU A 28 -13.35 -5.59 -2.47
CA LEU A 28 -13.57 -6.84 -3.21
C LEU A 28 -13.44 -8.07 -2.31
N SER A 29 -12.44 -8.11 -1.42
CA SER A 29 -12.29 -9.20 -0.45
C SER A 29 -13.47 -9.28 0.53
N LEU A 30 -14.00 -8.13 0.98
CA LEU A 30 -15.20 -8.07 1.82
C LEU A 30 -16.45 -8.61 1.11
N ILE A 31 -16.69 -8.17 -0.13
CA ILE A 31 -17.82 -8.65 -0.94
C ILE A 31 -17.68 -10.16 -1.19
N GLY A 32 -16.48 -10.62 -1.53
CA GLY A 32 -16.19 -12.04 -1.72
C GLY A 32 -16.43 -12.86 -0.46
N ALA A 33 -16.07 -12.35 0.72
CA ALA A 33 -16.31 -13.03 1.99
C ALA A 33 -17.80 -13.15 2.30
N LEU A 34 -18.58 -12.09 2.09
CA LEU A 34 -20.04 -12.10 2.27
C LEU A 34 -20.73 -13.08 1.30
N PHE A 35 -20.27 -13.13 0.05
CA PHE A 35 -20.81 -14.06 -0.95
C PHE A 35 -20.52 -15.53 -0.58
N ASN A 36 -19.32 -15.83 -0.09
CA ASN A 36 -18.96 -17.17 0.38
C ASN A 36 -19.74 -17.59 1.63
N LEU A 37 -19.98 -16.67 2.56
CA LEU A 37 -20.84 -16.93 3.73
C LEU A 37 -22.28 -17.26 3.33
N SER A 38 -22.84 -16.56 2.34
CA SER A 38 -24.18 -16.85 1.80
C SER A 38 -24.31 -18.27 1.22
N GLN A 39 -23.21 -18.83 0.72
CA GLN A 39 -23.14 -20.20 0.18
C GLN A 39 -22.76 -21.26 1.23
N GLY A 40 -22.62 -20.88 2.51
CA GLY A 40 -22.20 -21.80 3.58
C GLY A 40 -20.71 -22.17 3.57
N LYS A 41 -19.90 -21.52 2.71
CA LYS A 41 -18.46 -21.75 2.58
C LYS A 41 -17.67 -20.94 3.59
N VAL A 42 -17.83 -21.29 4.87
CA VAL A 42 -17.24 -20.53 5.99
C VAL A 42 -15.72 -20.54 5.96
N SER A 43 -15.09 -21.64 5.58
CA SER A 43 -13.63 -21.75 5.46
C SER A 43 -13.06 -20.79 4.41
N GLU A 44 -13.68 -20.69 3.24
CA GLU A 44 -13.28 -19.78 2.16
C GLU A 44 -13.43 -18.30 2.57
N ALA A 45 -14.49 -17.98 3.33
CA ALA A 45 -14.69 -16.64 3.87
C ALA A 45 -13.63 -16.24 4.90
N ILE A 46 -13.22 -17.15 5.78
CA ILE A 46 -12.14 -16.89 6.76
C ILE A 46 -10.81 -16.65 6.04
N VAL A 47 -10.49 -17.46 5.03
CA VAL A 47 -9.28 -17.28 4.22
C VAL A 47 -9.28 -15.92 3.53
N LEU A 48 -10.41 -15.47 2.99
CA LEU A 48 -10.53 -14.15 2.37
C LEU A 48 -10.28 -13.00 3.35
N ILE A 49 -10.73 -13.13 4.60
CA ILE A 49 -10.45 -12.12 5.65
C ILE A 49 -8.95 -12.09 5.98
N ILE A 50 -8.31 -13.26 6.08
CA ILE A 50 -6.85 -13.34 6.31
C ILE A 50 -6.09 -12.69 5.16
N ILE A 51 -6.48 -12.96 3.91
CA ILE A 51 -5.91 -12.34 2.71
C ILE A 51 -6.11 -10.82 2.74
N ALA A 52 -7.28 -10.33 3.15
CA ALA A 52 -7.54 -8.90 3.28
C ALA A 52 -6.58 -8.23 4.28
N VAL A 53 -6.35 -8.85 5.44
CA VAL A 53 -5.37 -8.35 6.43
C VAL A 53 -3.95 -8.40 5.87
N PHE A 54 -3.57 -9.50 5.23
CA PHE A 54 -2.24 -9.65 4.64
C PHE A 54 -1.96 -8.63 3.53
N SER A 55 -2.98 -8.33 2.71
CA SER A 55 -2.89 -7.33 1.64
C SER A 55 -2.50 -5.96 2.18
N ARG A 56 -2.94 -5.59 3.40
CA ARG A 56 -2.57 -4.33 4.04
C ARG A 56 -1.07 -4.26 4.30
N VAL A 57 -0.51 -5.30 4.90
CA VAL A 57 0.93 -5.40 5.18
C VAL A 57 1.71 -5.36 3.86
N PHE A 58 1.25 -6.11 2.85
CA PHE A 58 1.88 -6.14 1.54
C PHE A 58 1.94 -4.76 0.86
N PHE A 59 0.81 -4.05 0.77
CA PHE A 59 0.77 -2.74 0.13
C PHE A 59 1.56 -1.68 0.90
N GLU A 60 1.57 -1.73 2.24
CA GLU A 60 2.42 -0.86 3.06
C GLU A 60 3.92 -1.11 2.78
N CYS A 61 4.34 -2.38 2.67
CA CYS A 61 5.70 -2.73 2.28
C CYS A 61 6.08 -2.19 0.90
N VAL A 62 5.19 -2.31 -0.10
CA VAL A 62 5.43 -1.78 -1.45
C VAL A 62 5.65 -0.26 -1.40
N ILE A 63 4.81 0.48 -0.67
CA ILE A 63 4.97 1.94 -0.52
C ILE A 63 6.30 2.30 0.14
N VAL A 64 6.72 1.55 1.17
CA VAL A 64 8.01 1.75 1.83
C VAL A 64 9.18 1.52 0.86
N SER A 65 9.13 0.47 0.04
CA SER A 65 10.16 0.20 -0.97
C SER A 65 10.30 1.33 -1.99
N PHE A 66 9.19 1.91 -2.47
CA PHE A 66 9.24 3.08 -3.36
C PHE A 66 9.89 4.30 -2.69
N LYS A 67 9.59 4.55 -1.41
CA LYS A 67 10.24 5.62 -0.66
C LYS A 67 11.75 5.39 -0.54
N ASN A 68 12.16 4.15 -0.24
CA ASN A 68 13.58 3.82 -0.13
C ASN A 68 14.33 4.08 -1.44
N ASN A 69 13.72 3.75 -2.58
CA ASN A 69 14.29 4.02 -3.89
C ASN A 69 14.41 5.53 -4.18
N GLU A 70 13.43 6.33 -3.78
CA GLU A 70 13.50 7.79 -3.93
C GLU A 70 14.57 8.40 -3.00
N TYR A 71 14.71 7.92 -1.76
CA TYR A 71 15.75 8.37 -0.86
C TYR A 71 17.15 8.09 -1.41
N LEU A 72 17.38 6.90 -1.96
CA LEU A 72 18.64 6.55 -2.63
C LEU A 72 18.95 7.49 -3.79
N LYS A 73 17.94 7.80 -4.62
CA LYS A 73 18.09 8.76 -5.72
C LYS A 73 18.48 10.15 -5.23
N ARG A 74 17.82 10.66 -4.18
CA ARG A 74 18.15 11.98 -3.60
C ARG A 74 19.56 12.03 -3.01
N ILE A 75 20.03 10.94 -2.38
CA ILE A 75 21.39 10.85 -1.86
C ILE A 75 22.40 10.86 -3.00
N ALA A 76 22.16 10.10 -4.07
CA ALA A 76 23.01 10.10 -5.26
C ALA A 76 23.12 11.50 -5.89
N GLU A 77 21.99 12.18 -6.10
CA GLU A 77 21.95 13.55 -6.63
C GLU A 77 22.67 14.57 -5.71
N ALA A 78 22.58 14.40 -4.38
CA ALA A 78 23.25 15.27 -3.42
C ALA A 78 24.78 15.06 -3.40
N LEU A 79 25.23 13.81 -3.61
CA LEU A 79 26.65 13.49 -3.74
C LEU A 79 27.22 14.06 -5.05
N GLU A 80 26.47 14.00 -6.14
CA GLU A 80 26.88 14.51 -7.45
C GLU A 80 26.99 16.04 -7.49
N LYS A 81 26.15 16.74 -6.72
CA LYS A 81 26.17 18.22 -6.60
C LYS A 81 27.16 18.76 -5.57
N ARG A 82 27.87 17.90 -4.84
CA ARG A 82 28.97 18.34 -3.98
C ARG A 82 30.22 18.50 -4.86
N PRO A 83 30.65 19.73 -5.19
CA PRO A 83 31.96 19.90 -5.80
C PRO A 83 33.01 19.42 -4.77
N LEU A 84 33.90 18.55 -5.23
CA LEU A 84 35.11 18.14 -4.49
C LEU A 84 35.97 19.36 -4.15
#